data_AF-A0A399WAU2-F1
#
_entry.id   AF-A0A399WAU2-F1
#
_cell.length_a   1.000
_cell.length_b   1.000
_cell.length_c   1.000
_cell.angle_alpha   90.00
_cell.angle_beta   90.00
_cell.angle_gamma   90.00
#
_symmetry.space_group_name_H-M   'P 1'
#
loop_
_entity.id
_entity.type
_entity.pdbx_description
1 polymer ?
#
loop_
_entity_poly.entity_id
_entity_poly.type
_entity_poly.pdbx_seq_one_letter_code
_entity_poly.pdbx_strand_id
1 'polypeptide(L)'
;MAKAHPIYDRHYCDYFRGYVMFYKPIKLLRIFLPIFTLIFCFLPVSCVIYPELVEKGTKSPRAERCGDCHRDIYAEWKDSPHASSFINSAFREETNEYQFTFCIGCHAPETIFTNEKIAPRSVNREEGVNCNTCHLNDCKLSGPTPAHGPHPIAEKNPFFRTSELCGKCHISTFLAWQKSDTAEGRKTCQDCHMPAIKRKLIQDDPWQKIYPKRDGKQHLFSSLAMFHGNENLLKLSFIQVTRSEGKIKGVLELENTDIPHSVPTGDYGYREVIVTTELLDKTGQIIDLKKESLFIELKTALPYKGKKCIPFCFGWNENSSVIKATVIRTSFHKDRNILLSETIHKL
;
A
#
# COMPACT_ATOMS: atom_id res chain seq x y z
N MET A 1 -15.87 21.38 38.50
CA MET A 1 -16.61 21.88 37.32
C MET A 1 -15.61 22.38 36.30
N ALA A 2 -15.16 21.50 35.40
CA ALA A 2 -14.24 21.85 34.32
C ALA A 2 -15.06 22.36 33.12
N LYS A 3 -14.74 23.55 32.64
CA LYS A 3 -15.41 24.17 31.49
C LYS A 3 -15.11 23.35 30.23
N ALA A 4 -16.17 22.95 29.53
CA ALA A 4 -16.10 22.36 28.20
C ALA A 4 -15.61 23.42 27.20
N HIS A 5 -14.58 23.09 26.42
CA HIS A 5 -14.20 23.83 25.22
C HIS A 5 -14.90 23.21 24.00
N PRO A 6 -15.52 24.01 23.11
CA PRO A 6 -16.28 23.49 21.98
C PRO A 6 -15.37 22.90 20.89
N ILE A 7 -15.86 21.84 20.22
CA ILE A 7 -15.16 20.93 19.30
C ILE A 7 -14.97 21.49 17.87
N TYR A 8 -15.20 22.79 17.63
CA TYR A 8 -15.16 23.36 16.27
C TYR A 8 -14.15 24.51 16.17
N ASP A 9 -12.85 24.20 16.06
CA ASP A 9 -11.82 25.03 15.38
C ASP A 9 -10.40 24.44 15.54
N ARG A 10 -10.09 23.32 14.85
CA ARG A 10 -8.70 22.80 14.71
C ARG A 10 -8.27 22.71 13.25
N HIS A 11 -8.80 23.57 12.38
CA HIS A 11 -8.57 23.53 10.94
C HIS A 11 -7.39 24.37 10.45
N TYR A 12 -6.66 25.03 11.36
CA TYR A 12 -5.55 25.90 11.00
C TYR A 12 -4.24 25.42 11.63
N CYS A 13 -3.24 25.19 10.78
CA CYS A 13 -1.84 25.10 11.22
C CYS A 13 -1.35 26.53 11.47
N ASP A 14 -1.39 26.99 12.72
CA ASP A 14 -0.96 28.34 13.15
C ASP A 14 0.58 28.54 13.09
N TYR A 15 1.26 27.99 12.09
CA TYR A 15 2.72 28.02 11.97
C TYR A 15 3.26 29.41 11.55
N PHE A 16 2.43 30.30 11.00
CA PHE A 16 2.89 31.57 10.40
C PHE A 16 2.63 32.85 11.20
N ARG A 17 2.13 32.78 12.45
CA ARG A 17 1.95 34.00 13.26
C ARG A 17 3.26 34.60 13.82
N GLY A 18 4.40 33.93 13.65
CA GLY A 18 5.68 34.31 14.29
C GLY A 18 6.73 35.00 13.42
N TYR A 19 6.52 35.16 12.11
CA TYR A 19 7.55 35.71 11.19
C TYR A 19 7.16 37.05 10.57
N VAL A 20 6.69 37.98 11.40
CA VAL A 20 6.74 39.42 11.11
C VAL A 20 7.01 40.11 12.43
N MET A 21 7.91 41.10 12.46
CA MET A 21 8.22 42.04 13.55
C MET A 21 9.56 41.85 14.27
N PHE A 22 10.64 42.23 13.60
CA PHE A 22 11.70 43.04 14.24
C PHE A 22 12.27 44.02 13.21
N TYR A 23 11.56 45.13 13.00
CA TYR A 23 12.14 46.34 12.41
C TYR A 23 12.10 47.43 13.49
N LYS A 24 13.26 47.76 14.06
CA LYS A 24 13.46 49.01 14.80
C LYS A 24 13.96 50.07 13.81
N PRO A 25 13.40 51.30 13.78
CA PRO A 25 13.91 52.34 12.91
C PRO A 25 15.07 53.06 13.62
N ILE A 26 16.28 52.96 13.07
CA ILE A 26 17.38 53.87 13.42
C ILE A 26 17.47 54.89 12.27
N LYS A 27 17.09 56.13 12.57
CA LYS A 27 17.27 57.29 11.69
C LYS A 27 18.69 57.87 11.88
N LEU A 28 19.18 58.52 10.82
CA LEU A 28 20.49 59.19 10.61
C LEU A 28 21.61 58.20 10.27
N LEU A 29 22.28 58.27 9.11
CA LEU A 29 22.95 59.44 8.54
C LEU A 29 23.09 59.29 6.99
N ARG A 30 22.74 60.33 6.20
CA ARG A 30 23.16 60.45 4.79
C ARG A 30 24.59 61.02 4.77
N ILE A 31 25.44 60.56 3.85
CA ILE A 31 26.17 61.38 2.84
C ILE A 31 27.41 60.63 2.26
N PHE A 32 27.50 60.65 0.92
CA PHE A 32 28.59 60.32 -0.04
C PHE A 32 28.95 58.86 -0.41
N LEU A 33 28.66 58.55 -1.68
CA LEU A 33 28.98 57.38 -2.52
C LEU A 33 30.45 57.46 -3.01
N PRO A 34 31.11 56.35 -3.45
CA PRO A 34 30.99 56.00 -4.88
C PRO A 34 31.07 54.49 -5.23
N ILE A 35 30.21 54.08 -6.17
CA ILE A 35 30.55 53.22 -7.33
C ILE A 35 31.42 51.98 -7.04
N PHE A 36 30.90 50.98 -6.29
CA PHE A 36 31.40 49.59 -6.37
C PHE A 36 30.34 48.52 -6.05
N THR A 37 29.06 48.82 -6.24
CA THR A 37 27.96 47.90 -5.87
C THR A 37 26.95 47.74 -7.00
N LEU A 38 27.43 47.56 -8.23
CA LEU A 38 26.61 47.17 -9.39
C LEU A 38 26.82 45.71 -9.80
N ILE A 39 27.29 44.88 -8.86
CA ILE A 39 27.33 43.41 -8.98
C ILE A 39 26.91 42.81 -7.62
N PHE A 40 25.73 43.16 -7.15
CA PHE A 40 24.95 42.21 -6.39
C PHE A 40 23.61 42.15 -7.09
N CYS A 41 23.50 41.22 -8.03
CA CYS A 41 22.24 40.65 -8.41
C CYS A 41 21.48 40.34 -7.11
N PHE A 42 20.57 41.22 -6.73
CA PHE A 42 19.45 40.89 -5.86
C PHE A 42 18.58 39.89 -6.63
N LEU A 43 19.09 38.68 -6.82
CA LEU A 43 18.23 37.52 -6.85
C LEU A 43 17.90 37.28 -5.39
N PRO A 44 16.70 37.63 -4.90
CA PRO A 44 16.22 36.94 -3.74
C PRO A 44 16.15 35.48 -4.18
N VAL A 45 17.16 34.69 -3.84
CA VAL A 45 16.99 33.25 -3.68
C VAL A 45 16.13 33.11 -2.42
N SER A 46 14.90 33.62 -2.48
CA SER A 46 13.89 33.35 -1.49
C SER A 46 13.72 31.84 -1.54
N CYS A 47 14.14 31.19 -0.46
CA CYS A 47 13.83 29.79 -0.24
C CYS A 47 12.29 29.71 -0.23
N VAL A 48 11.70 29.37 -1.38
CA VAL A 48 10.24 29.29 -1.50
C VAL A 48 9.81 28.16 -0.58
N ILE A 49 9.00 28.48 0.41
CA ILE A 49 8.37 27.49 1.29
C ILE A 49 6.90 27.39 0.86
N TYR A 50 6.42 26.16 0.76
CA TYR A 50 5.07 25.72 0.39
C TYR A 50 4.35 25.20 1.65
N PRO A 51 3.96 26.07 2.58
CA PRO A 51 3.27 25.66 3.81
C PRO A 51 1.86 25.11 3.55
N GLU A 52 1.25 25.40 2.40
CA GLU A 52 -0.03 24.84 1.99
C GLU A 52 0.03 23.30 1.87
N LEU A 53 1.22 22.72 1.67
CA LEU A 53 1.39 21.26 1.53
C LEU A 53 1.11 20.48 2.82
N VAL A 54 1.06 21.17 3.97
CA VAL A 54 0.81 20.57 5.29
C VAL A 54 -0.52 20.99 5.91
N GLU A 55 -1.34 21.73 5.17
CA GLU A 55 -2.70 22.09 5.60
C GLU A 55 -3.60 20.83 5.71
N LYS A 56 -4.64 20.95 6.55
CA LYS A 56 -5.58 19.88 6.90
C LYS A 56 -7.02 20.31 6.66
N GLY A 57 -7.95 19.36 6.76
CA GLY A 57 -9.36 19.62 6.61
C GLY A 57 -9.69 20.19 5.23
N THR A 58 -10.48 21.25 5.15
CA THR A 58 -10.97 21.83 3.89
C THR A 58 -9.87 22.41 3.01
N LYS A 59 -8.68 22.63 3.55
CA LYS A 59 -7.50 23.13 2.84
C LYS A 59 -6.45 22.07 2.54
N SER A 60 -6.76 20.81 2.82
CA SER A 60 -5.83 19.72 2.50
C SER A 60 -5.46 19.77 1.02
N PRO A 61 -4.15 19.75 0.67
CA PRO A 61 -3.71 19.82 -0.71
C PRO A 61 -4.09 18.55 -1.46
N ARG A 62 -4.17 18.66 -2.79
CA ARG A 62 -4.22 17.50 -3.68
C ARG A 62 -2.86 16.82 -3.73
N ALA A 63 -2.83 15.50 -3.82
CA ALA A 63 -1.59 14.72 -3.94
C ALA A 63 -0.77 15.10 -5.19
N GLU A 64 -1.41 15.63 -6.23
CA GLU A 64 -0.74 16.16 -7.42
C GLU A 64 0.30 17.23 -7.08
N ARG A 65 0.06 18.06 -6.07
CA ARG A 65 1.04 19.06 -5.61
C ARG A 65 2.30 18.42 -5.05
N CYS A 66 2.21 17.23 -4.45
CA CYS A 66 3.38 16.46 -4.06
C CYS A 66 4.13 15.93 -5.29
N GLY A 67 3.39 15.61 -6.36
CA GLY A 67 3.89 15.10 -7.63
C GLY A 67 4.73 16.09 -8.44
N ASP A 68 4.58 17.40 -8.23
CA ASP A 68 5.44 18.42 -8.86
C ASP A 68 6.93 18.15 -8.59
N CYS A 69 7.23 17.77 -7.34
CA CYS A 69 8.58 17.50 -6.83
C CYS A 69 8.90 16.01 -6.72
N HIS A 70 7.94 15.18 -6.31
CA HIS A 70 8.10 13.74 -6.04
C HIS A 70 7.49 12.89 -7.16
N ARG A 71 7.84 13.19 -8.42
CA ARG A 71 7.22 12.67 -9.64
C ARG A 71 7.14 11.14 -9.66
N ASP A 72 8.24 10.47 -9.35
CA ASP A 72 8.31 9.01 -9.39
C ASP A 72 7.42 8.36 -8.31
N ILE A 73 7.37 8.94 -7.11
CA ILE A 73 6.53 8.46 -6.01
C ILE A 73 5.05 8.68 -6.34
N TYR A 74 4.72 9.86 -6.84
CA TYR A 74 3.35 10.21 -7.22
C TYR A 74 2.85 9.28 -8.34
N ALA A 75 3.66 8.99 -9.35
CA ALA A 75 3.29 8.05 -10.41
C ALA A 75 3.02 6.64 -9.86
N GLU A 76 3.88 6.10 -8.99
CA GLU A 76 3.66 4.80 -8.34
C GLU A 76 2.37 4.78 -7.50
N TRP A 77 2.16 5.82 -6.70
CA TRP A 77 0.99 5.92 -5.83
C TRP A 77 -0.31 6.09 -6.62
N LYS A 78 -0.32 6.93 -7.66
CA LYS A 78 -1.52 7.27 -8.43
C LYS A 78 -2.20 6.03 -9.03
N ASP A 79 -1.39 5.05 -9.44
CA ASP A 79 -1.87 3.79 -10.02
C ASP A 79 -2.07 2.67 -8.98
N SER A 80 -1.89 2.97 -7.70
CA SER A 80 -1.98 1.99 -6.62
C SER A 80 -3.42 1.74 -6.14
N PRO A 81 -3.65 0.59 -5.44
CA PRO A 81 -4.91 0.35 -4.74
C PRO A 81 -5.21 1.40 -3.65
N HIS A 82 -4.20 2.06 -3.10
CA HIS A 82 -4.37 3.12 -2.10
C HIS A 82 -4.96 4.40 -2.71
N ALA A 83 -4.46 4.85 -3.86
CA ALA A 83 -5.03 6.03 -4.53
C ALA A 83 -6.48 5.82 -5.00
N SER A 84 -6.83 4.57 -5.34
CA SER A 84 -8.17 4.21 -5.78
C SER A 84 -9.08 3.68 -4.68
N SER A 85 -8.63 3.65 -3.41
CA SER A 85 -9.35 2.97 -2.32
C SER A 85 -10.77 3.50 -2.10
N PHE A 86 -11.00 4.80 -2.30
CA PHE A 86 -12.31 5.40 -2.15
C PHE A 86 -13.20 5.22 -3.39
N ILE A 87 -12.64 5.33 -4.59
CA ILE A 87 -13.40 5.34 -5.85
C ILE A 87 -13.55 3.95 -6.49
N ASN A 88 -12.99 2.91 -5.88
CA ASN A 88 -13.08 1.54 -6.36
C ASN A 88 -14.55 1.10 -6.46
N SER A 89 -14.94 0.54 -7.62
CA SER A 89 -16.34 0.16 -7.88
C SER A 89 -16.85 -0.92 -6.94
N ALA A 90 -16.04 -1.94 -6.66
CA ALA A 90 -16.38 -3.00 -5.71
C ALA A 90 -16.57 -2.41 -4.31
N PHE A 91 -15.67 -1.53 -3.86
CA PHE A 91 -15.84 -0.84 -2.58
C PHE A 91 -17.14 -0.02 -2.52
N ARG A 92 -17.46 0.72 -3.58
CA ARG A 92 -18.70 1.51 -3.66
C ARG A 92 -19.94 0.62 -3.58
N GLU A 93 -19.95 -0.52 -4.27
CA GLU A 93 -21.05 -1.48 -4.25
C GLU A 93 -21.17 -2.19 -2.89
N GLU A 94 -20.06 -2.71 -2.36
CA GLU A 94 -20.02 -3.42 -1.08
C GLU A 94 -20.34 -2.50 0.11
N THR A 95 -20.18 -1.18 -0.06
CA THR A 95 -20.61 -0.19 0.94
C THR A 95 -21.98 0.42 0.70
N ASN A 96 -22.74 -0.14 -0.26
CA ASN A 96 -24.03 0.36 -0.70
C ASN A 96 -23.97 1.88 -0.95
N GLU A 97 -23.14 2.34 -1.87
CA GLU A 97 -22.99 3.77 -2.17
C GLU A 97 -22.52 4.59 -0.95
N TYR A 98 -21.50 4.07 -0.25
CA TYR A 98 -20.83 4.71 0.90
C TYR A 98 -21.72 4.92 2.14
N GLN A 99 -22.83 4.20 2.30
CA GLN A 99 -23.69 4.29 3.49
C GLN A 99 -22.95 3.84 4.76
N PHE A 100 -21.96 2.96 4.63
CA PHE A 100 -21.11 2.53 5.75
C PHE A 100 -19.97 3.53 6.00
N THR A 101 -20.29 4.62 6.71
CA THR A 101 -19.36 5.73 6.96
C THR A 101 -18.10 5.35 7.74
N PHE A 102 -18.13 4.27 8.51
CA PHE A 102 -16.95 3.78 9.23
C PHE A 102 -15.84 3.29 8.29
N CYS A 103 -16.18 2.80 7.09
CA CYS A 103 -15.21 2.32 6.11
C CYS A 103 -14.34 3.46 5.56
N ILE A 104 -14.90 4.67 5.51
CA ILE A 104 -14.29 5.84 4.89
C ILE A 104 -13.07 6.31 5.68
N GLY A 105 -13.03 6.04 7.00
CA GLY A 105 -11.86 6.30 7.83
C GLY A 105 -10.60 5.57 7.37
N CYS A 106 -10.72 4.40 6.73
CA CYS A 106 -9.59 3.68 6.13
C CYS A 106 -9.47 3.92 4.62
N HIS A 107 -10.57 4.25 3.94
CA HIS A 107 -10.61 4.37 2.48
C HIS A 107 -10.40 5.79 1.95
N ALA A 108 -10.53 6.83 2.78
CA ALA A 108 -10.16 8.21 2.48
C ALA A 108 -9.72 8.94 3.76
N PRO A 109 -8.61 8.55 4.41
CA PRO A 109 -8.30 8.97 5.78
C PRO A 109 -7.67 10.36 5.85
N GLU A 110 -7.99 11.15 6.86
CA GLU A 110 -7.31 12.43 7.12
C GLU A 110 -5.86 12.22 7.55
N THR A 111 -5.63 11.36 8.54
CA THR A 111 -4.29 10.98 9.00
C THR A 111 -4.35 9.68 9.78
N ILE A 112 -3.30 8.87 9.68
CA ILE A 112 -3.15 7.65 10.51
C ILE A 112 -2.51 7.95 11.88
N PHE A 113 -2.01 9.17 12.11
CA PHE A 113 -1.37 9.57 13.36
C PHE A 113 -2.40 10.00 14.40
N THR A 114 -3.22 9.03 14.81
CA THR A 114 -4.21 9.18 15.87
C THR A 114 -4.27 7.92 16.73
N ASN A 115 -4.69 8.10 17.99
CA ASN A 115 -5.04 7.03 18.92
C ASN A 115 -6.56 6.81 18.98
N GLU A 116 -7.33 7.68 18.33
CA GLU A 116 -8.78 7.57 18.19
C GLU A 116 -9.12 6.87 16.87
N LYS A 117 -10.41 6.72 16.59
CA LYS A 117 -10.90 6.27 15.28
C LYS A 117 -10.40 7.21 14.19
N ILE A 118 -9.90 6.65 13.09
CA ILE A 118 -9.41 7.44 11.97
C ILE A 118 -10.57 8.18 11.31
N ALA A 119 -10.50 9.51 11.32
CA ALA A 119 -11.49 10.37 10.68
C ALA A 119 -11.29 10.38 9.15
N PRO A 120 -12.38 10.39 8.38
CA PRO A 120 -12.29 10.58 6.93
C PRO A 120 -11.90 12.02 6.58
N ARG A 121 -11.24 12.22 5.44
CA ARG A 121 -11.02 13.55 4.86
C ARG A 121 -12.33 14.19 4.46
N SER A 122 -12.37 15.51 4.59
CA SER A 122 -13.50 16.34 4.13
C SER A 122 -13.41 16.72 2.65
N VAL A 123 -12.20 16.74 2.08
CA VAL A 123 -11.92 17.09 0.68
C VAL A 123 -10.96 16.08 0.06
N ASN A 124 -10.86 16.08 -1.28
CA ASN A 124 -9.99 15.18 -2.06
C ASN A 124 -10.15 13.70 -1.68
N ARG A 125 -11.39 13.27 -1.41
CA ARG A 125 -11.69 11.91 -0.96
C ARG A 125 -11.45 10.90 -2.07
N GLU A 126 -11.61 11.32 -3.31
CA GLU A 126 -11.33 10.55 -4.52
C GLU A 126 -9.88 10.11 -4.65
N GLU A 127 -8.96 10.76 -3.94
CA GLU A 127 -7.55 10.36 -3.86
C GLU A 127 -7.31 9.19 -2.87
N GLY A 128 -8.36 8.64 -2.25
CA GLY A 128 -8.24 7.48 -1.38
C GLY A 128 -7.27 7.68 -0.20
N VAL A 129 -6.39 6.71 0.06
CA VAL A 129 -5.26 6.86 0.98
C VAL A 129 -4.16 7.65 0.26
N ASN A 130 -4.02 8.95 0.56
CA ASN A 130 -3.10 9.85 -0.16
C ASN A 130 -1.82 10.15 0.62
N CYS A 131 -0.95 11.01 0.06
CA CYS A 131 0.34 11.35 0.68
C CYS A 131 0.18 11.86 2.12
N ASN A 132 -0.76 12.78 2.34
CA ASN A 132 -0.97 13.42 3.63
C ASN A 132 -1.54 12.43 4.66
N THR A 133 -2.37 11.47 4.23
CA THR A 133 -2.84 10.38 5.12
C THR A 133 -1.70 9.71 5.88
N CYS A 134 -0.63 9.34 5.17
CA CYS A 134 0.46 8.54 5.73
C CYS A 134 1.64 9.38 6.23
N HIS A 135 1.87 10.56 5.64
CA HIS A 135 3.06 11.37 5.94
C HIS A 135 2.80 12.58 6.83
N LEU A 136 1.57 13.09 6.88
CA LEU A 136 1.25 14.30 7.63
C LEU A 136 0.96 13.97 9.09
N ASN A 137 1.80 14.47 9.98
CA ASN A 137 1.58 14.49 11.42
C ASN A 137 1.87 15.89 11.95
N ASP A 138 0.99 16.41 12.81
CA ASP A 138 1.20 17.72 13.45
C ASP A 138 1.67 18.84 12.50
N CYS A 139 0.97 19.01 11.37
CA CYS A 139 1.26 20.03 10.35
C CYS A 139 2.69 19.95 9.76
N LYS A 140 3.30 18.77 9.78
CA LYS A 140 4.61 18.49 9.18
C LYS A 140 4.59 17.15 8.45
N LEU A 141 5.30 17.09 7.35
CA LEU A 141 5.52 15.82 6.64
C LEU A 141 6.73 15.10 7.24
N SER A 142 6.62 13.79 7.41
CA SER A 142 7.67 12.97 8.02
C SER A 142 7.92 11.70 7.21
N GLY A 143 9.10 11.09 7.41
CA GLY A 143 9.48 9.85 6.76
C GLY A 143 10.61 9.15 7.51
N PRO A 144 11.09 7.99 7.01
CA PRO A 144 12.06 7.15 7.72
C PRO A 144 13.49 7.71 7.73
N THR A 145 13.76 8.74 6.93
CA THR A 145 15.09 9.31 6.72
C THR A 145 15.04 10.82 6.92
N PRO A 146 16.11 11.45 7.43
CA PRO A 146 16.23 12.90 7.42
C PRO A 146 16.00 13.46 6.02
N ALA A 147 15.26 14.56 5.95
CA ALA A 147 14.97 15.27 4.72
C ALA A 147 14.84 16.77 5.03
N HIS A 148 15.20 17.60 4.06
CA HIS A 148 14.94 19.03 4.07
C HIS A 148 14.23 19.40 2.77
N GLY A 149 13.52 20.50 2.74
CA GLY A 149 12.80 20.84 1.52
C GLY A 149 11.96 22.09 1.71
N PRO A 150 11.31 22.50 0.62
CA PRO A 150 10.55 23.74 0.59
C PRO A 150 9.19 23.57 1.28
N HIS A 151 9.01 22.72 2.29
CA HIS A 151 7.76 22.62 3.06
C HIS A 151 8.07 22.17 4.49
N PRO A 152 7.14 22.36 5.45
CA PRO A 152 7.36 21.92 6.83
C PRO A 152 7.61 20.40 6.91
N ILE A 153 8.77 20.04 7.45
CA ILE A 153 9.23 18.66 7.61
C ILE A 153 9.52 18.42 9.09
N ALA A 154 9.08 17.27 9.60
CA ALA A 154 9.44 16.82 10.94
C ALA A 154 10.73 16.00 10.88
N GLU A 155 11.31 15.75 12.06
CA GLU A 155 12.43 14.84 12.20
C GLU A 155 12.13 13.44 11.66
N LYS A 156 13.20 12.69 11.36
CA LYS A 156 13.08 11.29 10.93
C LYS A 156 12.19 10.52 11.91
N ASN A 157 11.27 9.73 11.39
CA ASN A 157 10.33 8.97 12.19
C ASN A 157 10.52 7.45 11.95
N PRO A 158 11.05 6.70 12.93
CA PRO A 158 11.25 5.26 12.81
C PRO A 158 9.97 4.45 12.56
N PHE A 159 8.79 4.98 12.92
CA PHE A 159 7.49 4.34 12.70
C PHE A 159 7.25 3.95 11.23
N PHE A 160 7.80 4.71 10.28
CA PHE A 160 7.70 4.38 8.85
C PHE A 160 8.38 3.07 8.45
N ARG A 161 9.23 2.52 9.33
CA ARG A 161 9.91 1.23 9.14
C ARG A 161 9.20 0.07 9.85
N THR A 162 8.09 0.30 10.54
CA THR A 162 7.37 -0.77 11.27
C THR A 162 6.08 -1.14 10.56
N SER A 163 5.69 -2.41 10.65
CA SER A 163 4.41 -2.90 10.13
C SER A 163 3.20 -2.28 10.82
N GLU A 164 3.39 -1.69 12.01
CA GLU A 164 2.34 -1.00 12.78
C GLU A 164 1.74 0.18 12.00
N LEU A 165 2.54 0.84 11.14
CA LEU A 165 2.04 1.88 10.22
C LEU A 165 0.90 1.34 9.35
N CYS A 166 1.07 0.14 8.79
CA CYS A 166 0.06 -0.52 7.97
C CYS A 166 -1.11 -1.03 8.83
N GLY A 167 -0.81 -1.49 10.05
CA GLY A 167 -1.77 -1.99 11.03
C GLY A 167 -2.80 -0.96 11.52
N LYS A 168 -2.57 0.34 11.30
CA LYS A 168 -3.57 1.39 11.57
C LYS A 168 -4.87 1.19 10.78
N CYS A 169 -4.78 0.68 9.55
CA CYS A 169 -5.95 0.37 8.71
C CYS A 169 -6.12 -1.14 8.48
N HIS A 170 -5.02 -1.90 8.33
CA HIS A 170 -5.03 -3.33 8.06
C HIS A 170 -4.99 -4.17 9.33
N ILE A 171 -5.95 -3.95 10.23
CA ILE A 171 -5.90 -4.42 11.63
C ILE A 171 -5.76 -5.95 11.71
N SER A 172 -6.69 -6.75 11.16
CA SER A 172 -6.57 -8.21 11.34
C SER A 172 -5.46 -8.85 10.53
N THR A 173 -5.11 -8.29 9.36
CA THR A 173 -3.93 -8.76 8.63
C THR A 173 -2.67 -8.52 9.44
N PHE A 174 -2.56 -7.35 10.08
CA PHE A 174 -1.46 -7.03 10.98
C PHE A 174 -1.46 -7.94 12.23
N LEU A 175 -2.61 -8.27 12.81
CA LEU A 175 -2.70 -9.22 13.92
C LEU A 175 -2.32 -10.65 13.49
N ALA A 176 -2.73 -11.09 12.30
CA ALA A 176 -2.33 -12.38 11.74
C ALA A 176 -0.82 -12.42 11.46
N TRP A 177 -0.28 -11.30 10.98
CA TRP A 177 1.16 -11.06 10.89
C TRP A 177 1.76 -11.20 12.30
N GLN A 178 1.44 -10.37 13.28
CA GLN A 178 2.00 -10.47 14.64
C GLN A 178 1.93 -11.87 15.28
N LYS A 179 0.95 -12.72 14.92
CA LYS A 179 0.89 -14.11 15.40
C LYS A 179 1.86 -15.06 14.71
N SER A 180 2.30 -14.76 13.50
CA SER A 180 3.25 -15.55 12.72
C SER A 180 4.71 -15.43 13.21
N ASP A 181 4.92 -14.82 14.39
CA ASP A 181 6.17 -14.27 14.93
C ASP A 181 7.07 -15.31 15.61
N THR A 182 7.37 -16.41 14.91
CA THR A 182 8.20 -17.50 15.47
C THR A 182 9.61 -17.59 14.88
N ALA A 183 10.13 -16.57 14.16
CA ALA A 183 11.48 -16.63 13.59
C ALA A 183 12.19 -15.26 13.51
N GLU A 184 13.50 -15.26 13.78
CA GLU A 184 14.44 -14.18 13.44
C GLU A 184 14.37 -13.87 11.92
N GLY A 185 14.49 -12.61 11.53
CA GLY A 185 14.53 -12.20 10.11
C GLY A 185 13.18 -11.96 9.43
N ARG A 186 12.10 -11.81 10.21
CA ARG A 186 10.76 -11.52 9.73
C ARG A 186 10.68 -10.26 8.85
N LYS A 187 10.16 -10.42 7.63
CA LYS A 187 9.85 -9.30 6.70
C LYS A 187 8.73 -8.41 7.25
N THR A 188 8.93 -7.10 7.17
CA THR A 188 7.89 -6.10 7.42
C THR A 188 6.87 -6.08 6.28
N CYS A 189 5.69 -5.49 6.51
CA CYS A 189 4.70 -5.28 5.44
C CYS A 189 5.34 -4.55 4.24
N GLN A 190 6.18 -3.56 4.52
CA GLN A 190 6.87 -2.74 3.53
C GLN A 190 7.92 -3.52 2.73
N ASP A 191 8.47 -4.62 3.24
CA ASP A 191 9.48 -5.39 2.50
C ASP A 191 8.88 -6.10 1.29
N CYS A 192 7.61 -6.51 1.37
CA CYS A 192 6.88 -7.12 0.27
C CYS A 192 6.00 -6.12 -0.50
N HIS A 193 5.24 -5.27 0.20
CA HIS A 193 4.24 -4.39 -0.44
C HIS A 193 4.79 -3.04 -0.90
N MET A 194 6.01 -2.69 -0.48
CA MET A 194 6.70 -1.48 -0.91
C MET A 194 8.15 -1.82 -1.30
N PRO A 195 8.39 -2.55 -2.41
CA PRO A 195 9.71 -3.08 -2.72
C PRO A 195 10.83 -2.03 -2.67
N ALA A 196 12.03 -2.46 -2.28
CA ALA A 196 13.17 -1.56 -2.15
C ALA A 196 13.57 -0.97 -3.52
N ILE A 197 13.94 0.31 -3.52
CA ILE A 197 14.40 1.00 -4.72
C ILE A 197 15.47 2.02 -4.36
N LYS A 198 16.47 2.20 -5.23
CA LYS A 198 17.46 3.28 -5.10
C LYS A 198 17.14 4.39 -6.10
N ARG A 199 16.64 5.53 -5.61
CA ARG A 199 16.20 6.66 -6.47
C ARG A 199 16.48 8.01 -5.83
N LYS A 200 16.36 9.09 -6.63
CA LYS A 200 16.26 10.43 -6.07
C LYS A 200 14.90 10.61 -5.42
N LEU A 201 14.85 11.36 -4.31
CA LEU A 201 13.58 11.69 -3.66
C LEU A 201 12.83 12.76 -4.45
N ILE A 202 13.55 13.77 -4.94
CA ILE A 202 13.01 14.96 -5.59
C ILE A 202 13.55 15.00 -7.02
N GLN A 203 12.65 15.16 -7.99
CA GLN A 203 12.94 15.24 -9.43
C GLN A 203 12.86 16.67 -9.99
N ASP A 204 12.45 17.64 -9.17
CA ASP A 204 12.32 19.05 -9.56
C ASP A 204 13.61 19.87 -9.36
N ASP A 205 13.83 20.89 -10.21
CA ASP A 205 15.00 21.78 -10.14
C ASP A 205 14.78 22.98 -9.20
N PRO A 206 15.80 23.45 -8.47
CA PRO A 206 17.17 22.93 -8.42
C PRO A 206 17.35 21.78 -7.41
N TRP A 207 16.29 21.38 -6.68
CA TRP A 207 16.34 20.43 -5.58
C TRP A 207 16.94 19.06 -5.96
N GLN A 208 16.64 18.58 -7.17
CA GLN A 208 17.18 17.32 -7.68
C GLN A 208 18.70 17.29 -7.80
N LYS A 209 19.37 18.46 -7.84
CA LYS A 209 20.85 18.57 -7.89
C LYS A 209 21.47 18.46 -6.51
N ILE A 210 20.72 18.79 -5.46
CA ILE A 210 21.15 18.78 -4.06
C ILE A 210 20.93 17.40 -3.44
N TYR A 211 19.91 16.67 -3.90
CA TYR A 211 19.55 15.36 -3.37
C TYR A 211 20.20 14.19 -4.14
N PRO A 212 21.13 13.46 -3.51
CA PRO A 212 21.68 12.25 -4.12
C PRO A 212 20.63 11.13 -4.17
N LYS A 213 20.87 10.13 -5.02
CA LYS A 213 20.10 8.89 -4.98
C LYS A 213 20.30 8.22 -3.62
N ARG A 214 19.21 7.71 -3.06
CA ARG A 214 19.20 7.02 -1.76
C ARG A 214 18.31 5.80 -1.81
N ASP A 215 18.50 4.90 -0.86
CA ASP A 215 17.62 3.76 -0.67
C ASP A 215 16.25 4.25 -0.17
N GLY A 216 15.21 3.68 -0.74
CA GLY A 216 13.83 4.02 -0.47
C GLY A 216 12.92 2.83 -0.77
N LYS A 217 11.62 3.11 -0.79
CA LYS A 217 10.58 2.12 -0.96
C LYS A 217 9.63 2.60 -2.06
N GLN A 218 9.16 1.68 -2.89
CA GLN A 218 8.18 1.98 -3.94
C GLN A 218 6.78 2.13 -3.33
N HIS A 219 5.95 3.03 -3.88
CA HIS A 219 4.59 3.30 -3.39
C HIS A 219 3.53 2.54 -4.21
N LEU A 220 3.83 1.29 -4.58
CA LEU A 220 2.95 0.45 -5.41
C LEU A 220 1.82 -0.19 -4.61
N PHE A 221 2.07 -0.54 -3.33
CA PHE A 221 1.12 -1.17 -2.40
C PHE A 221 0.40 -2.41 -2.98
N SER A 222 1.07 -3.13 -3.88
CA SER A 222 0.48 -4.24 -4.62
C SER A 222 1.09 -5.57 -4.19
N SER A 223 0.28 -6.62 -4.16
CA SER A 223 0.76 -8.00 -3.99
C SER A 223 1.31 -8.60 -5.28
N LEU A 224 0.94 -8.04 -6.45
CA LEU A 224 1.27 -8.63 -7.76
C LEU A 224 2.76 -8.70 -8.03
N ALA A 225 3.48 -7.64 -7.66
CA ALA A 225 4.94 -7.57 -7.84
C ALA A 225 5.67 -8.72 -7.12
N MET A 226 5.07 -9.32 -6.09
CA MET A 226 5.67 -10.45 -5.35
C MET A 226 5.52 -11.78 -6.08
N PHE A 227 4.44 -11.97 -6.83
CA PHE A 227 4.19 -13.22 -7.56
C PHE A 227 4.87 -13.24 -8.93
N HIS A 228 5.28 -12.08 -9.46
CA HIS A 228 5.95 -11.96 -10.77
C HIS A 228 7.48 -12.26 -10.74
N GLY A 229 7.96 -13.03 -9.76
CA GLY A 229 9.40 -13.35 -9.64
C GLY A 229 9.79 -14.22 -8.45
N ASN A 230 8.84 -14.63 -7.60
CA ASN A 230 9.08 -15.55 -6.49
C ASN A 230 8.13 -16.74 -6.59
N GLU A 231 8.54 -17.76 -7.35
CA GLU A 231 7.73 -18.93 -7.71
C GLU A 231 7.27 -19.79 -6.51
N ASN A 232 7.70 -19.48 -5.29
CA ASN A 232 7.56 -20.39 -4.16
C ASN A 232 6.69 -19.90 -3.00
N LEU A 233 6.09 -18.70 -3.04
CA LEU A 233 5.30 -18.18 -1.91
C LEU A 233 4.07 -19.03 -1.56
N LEU A 234 3.42 -19.58 -2.59
CA LEU A 234 2.35 -20.57 -2.49
C LEU A 234 2.77 -21.80 -3.27
N LYS A 235 3.19 -22.85 -2.57
CA LYS A 235 3.72 -24.06 -3.19
C LYS A 235 2.60 -25.06 -3.42
N LEU A 236 2.51 -25.58 -4.65
CA LEU A 236 1.63 -26.68 -5.01
C LEU A 236 2.45 -27.96 -5.19
N SER A 237 1.95 -29.09 -4.69
CA SER A 237 2.60 -30.40 -4.85
C SER A 237 1.57 -31.52 -4.97
N PHE A 238 1.74 -32.37 -5.99
CA PHE A 238 0.92 -33.56 -6.15
C PHE A 238 1.48 -34.73 -5.33
N ILE A 239 0.63 -35.33 -4.50
CA ILE A 239 0.98 -36.40 -3.57
C ILE A 239 0.09 -37.62 -3.86
N GLN A 240 0.68 -38.82 -3.79
CA GLN A 240 -0.04 -40.10 -3.89
C GLN A 240 -0.92 -40.22 -5.15
N VAL A 241 -0.44 -39.75 -6.29
CA VAL A 241 -1.16 -39.87 -7.56
C VAL A 241 -1.12 -41.33 -8.02
N THR A 242 -2.28 -41.95 -8.14
CA THR A 242 -2.45 -43.36 -8.51
C THR A 242 -3.48 -43.54 -9.60
N ARG A 243 -3.28 -44.56 -10.44
CA ARG A 243 -4.22 -44.96 -11.49
C ARG A 243 -4.78 -46.34 -11.19
N SER A 244 -6.10 -46.45 -11.20
CA SER A 244 -6.79 -47.72 -11.00
C SER A 244 -8.17 -47.66 -11.66
N GLU A 245 -8.56 -48.73 -12.37
CA GLU A 245 -9.94 -48.90 -12.88
C GLU A 245 -10.45 -47.72 -13.72
N GLY A 246 -9.62 -47.20 -14.65
CA GLY A 246 -10.01 -46.07 -15.50
C GLY A 246 -10.19 -44.75 -14.73
N LYS A 247 -9.66 -44.65 -13.51
CA LYS A 247 -9.65 -43.43 -12.70
C LYS A 247 -8.23 -43.04 -12.32
N ILE A 248 -8.01 -41.75 -12.19
CA ILE A 248 -6.82 -41.18 -11.59
C ILE A 248 -7.20 -40.40 -10.34
N LYS A 249 -6.55 -40.71 -9.22
CA LYS A 249 -6.83 -40.10 -7.91
C LYS A 249 -5.54 -39.70 -7.22
N GLY A 250 -5.60 -38.68 -6.39
CA GLY A 250 -4.46 -38.21 -5.61
C GLY A 250 -4.84 -37.04 -4.71
N VAL A 251 -3.82 -36.41 -4.14
CA VAL A 251 -3.97 -35.22 -3.28
C VAL A 251 -3.12 -34.10 -3.84
N LEU A 252 -3.71 -32.92 -3.98
CA LEU A 252 -2.97 -31.67 -4.20
C LEU A 252 -2.71 -31.03 -2.84
N GLU A 253 -1.45 -30.92 -2.44
CA GLU A 253 -1.04 -30.13 -1.28
C GLU A 253 -0.75 -28.70 -1.72
N LEU A 254 -1.39 -27.74 -1.05
CA LEU A 254 -1.10 -26.31 -1.14
C LEU A 254 -0.47 -25.84 0.18
N GLU A 255 0.70 -25.20 0.11
CA GLU A 255 1.43 -24.68 1.25
C GLU A 255 1.67 -23.17 1.13
N ASN A 256 1.39 -22.42 2.20
CA ASN A 256 1.85 -21.03 2.34
C ASN A 256 3.25 -21.03 2.95
N THR A 257 4.27 -20.80 2.13
CA THR A 257 5.66 -21.02 2.54
C THR A 257 6.26 -19.80 3.24
N ASP A 258 6.02 -18.58 2.76
CA ASP A 258 6.74 -17.38 3.22
C ASP A 258 5.86 -16.11 3.22
N ILE A 259 4.53 -16.26 3.20
CA ILE A 259 3.60 -15.15 3.37
C ILE A 259 3.20 -15.08 4.86
N PRO A 260 3.72 -14.13 5.65
CA PRO A 260 3.54 -14.08 7.11
C PRO A 260 2.17 -13.51 7.49
N HIS A 261 1.10 -14.03 6.89
CA HIS A 261 -0.31 -13.84 7.21
C HIS A 261 -1.13 -14.88 6.43
N SER A 262 -2.43 -14.98 6.68
CA SER A 262 -3.28 -15.92 5.93
C SER A 262 -3.43 -15.55 4.45
N VAL A 263 -3.78 -16.53 3.62
CA VAL A 263 -4.12 -16.32 2.19
C VAL A 263 -5.49 -16.95 1.89
N PRO A 264 -6.51 -16.16 1.52
CA PRO A 264 -6.54 -14.68 1.54
C PRO A 264 -6.47 -14.07 2.96
N THR A 265 -6.25 -12.75 3.06
CA THR A 265 -6.25 -11.98 4.32
C THR A 265 -7.08 -10.70 4.22
N GLY A 266 -7.60 -10.20 5.35
CA GLY A 266 -8.38 -8.96 5.48
C GLY A 266 -9.75 -9.20 6.12
N ASP A 267 -10.41 -8.15 6.58
CA ASP A 267 -11.64 -8.26 7.38
C ASP A 267 -12.95 -8.06 6.59
N TYR A 268 -12.90 -7.20 5.57
CA TYR A 268 -14.11 -6.70 4.90
C TYR A 268 -14.04 -6.80 3.40
N GLY A 269 -15.16 -7.14 2.77
CA GLY A 269 -15.27 -7.24 1.32
C GLY A 269 -14.72 -8.55 0.76
N TYR A 270 -15.04 -8.80 -0.50
CA TYR A 270 -14.82 -10.08 -1.17
C TYR A 270 -13.35 -10.41 -1.36
N ARG A 271 -12.96 -11.58 -0.82
CA ARG A 271 -11.60 -12.12 -0.97
C ARG A 271 -11.67 -13.62 -1.20
N GLU A 272 -11.56 -14.00 -2.46
CA GLU A 272 -11.51 -15.40 -2.86
C GLU A 272 -10.15 -15.72 -3.49
N VAL A 273 -9.58 -16.82 -3.02
CA VAL A 273 -8.50 -17.54 -3.73
C VAL A 273 -9.05 -18.90 -4.14
N ILE A 274 -9.01 -19.20 -5.42
CA ILE A 274 -9.50 -20.44 -6.01
C ILE A 274 -8.30 -21.32 -6.32
N VAL A 275 -8.35 -22.57 -5.87
CA VAL A 275 -7.42 -23.62 -6.29
C VAL A 275 -8.14 -24.47 -7.33
N THR A 276 -7.58 -24.57 -8.54
CA THR A 276 -8.08 -25.46 -9.59
C THR A 276 -7.16 -26.66 -9.75
N THR A 277 -7.75 -27.83 -10.00
CA THR A 277 -7.07 -29.04 -10.46
C THR A 277 -7.76 -29.51 -11.72
N GLU A 278 -7.06 -29.48 -12.84
CA GLU A 278 -7.57 -29.71 -14.19
C GLU A 278 -6.91 -30.94 -14.80
N LEU A 279 -7.70 -31.89 -15.29
CA LEU A 279 -7.22 -32.97 -16.15
C LEU A 279 -7.27 -32.49 -17.60
N LEU A 280 -6.13 -32.47 -18.26
CA LEU A 280 -5.97 -32.03 -19.64
C LEU A 280 -5.71 -33.22 -20.57
N ASP A 281 -6.26 -33.15 -21.78
CA ASP A 281 -5.95 -34.10 -22.85
C ASP A 281 -4.62 -33.77 -23.56
N LYS A 282 -4.23 -34.58 -24.55
CA LYS A 282 -3.02 -34.37 -25.38
C LYS A 282 -3.04 -33.07 -26.21
N THR A 283 -4.21 -32.46 -26.42
CA THR A 283 -4.37 -31.19 -27.14
C THR A 283 -4.36 -29.97 -26.20
N GLY A 284 -4.36 -30.22 -24.88
CA GLY A 284 -4.45 -29.18 -23.84
C GLY A 284 -5.89 -28.80 -23.47
N GLN A 285 -6.90 -29.52 -23.96
CA GLN A 285 -8.29 -29.29 -23.59
C GLN A 285 -8.60 -29.87 -22.21
N ILE A 286 -9.36 -29.14 -21.41
CA ILE A 286 -9.83 -29.61 -20.09
C ILE A 286 -10.85 -30.74 -20.29
N ILE A 287 -10.50 -31.94 -19.82
CA ILE A 287 -11.38 -33.11 -19.74
C ILE A 287 -12.27 -33.00 -18.50
N ASP A 288 -11.66 -32.68 -17.35
CA ASP A 288 -12.32 -32.61 -16.05
C ASP A 288 -11.65 -31.57 -15.15
N LEU A 289 -12.38 -31.05 -14.17
CA LEU A 289 -11.96 -29.93 -13.33
C LEU A 289 -12.53 -30.04 -11.93
N LYS A 290 -11.66 -29.88 -10.93
CA LYS A 290 -12.03 -29.65 -9.54
C LYS A 290 -11.64 -28.24 -9.12
N LYS A 291 -12.53 -27.57 -8.38
CA LYS A 291 -12.27 -26.26 -7.76
C LYS A 291 -12.43 -26.35 -6.24
N GLU A 292 -11.56 -25.64 -5.53
CA GLU A 292 -11.63 -25.45 -4.08
C GLU A 292 -11.46 -23.95 -3.79
N SER A 293 -12.42 -23.33 -3.11
CA SER A 293 -12.35 -21.91 -2.76
C SER A 293 -11.85 -21.69 -1.33
N LEU A 294 -10.92 -20.75 -1.19
CA LEU A 294 -10.40 -20.28 0.10
C LEU A 294 -11.00 -18.90 0.39
N PHE A 295 -11.76 -18.83 1.49
CA PHE A 295 -12.45 -17.64 2.00
C PHE A 295 -12.09 -17.44 3.46
N ILE A 296 -12.12 -16.18 3.90
CA ILE A 296 -11.85 -15.82 5.29
C ILE A 296 -13.07 -16.14 6.14
N GLU A 297 -14.25 -15.81 5.63
CA GLU A 297 -15.57 -15.97 6.23
C GLU A 297 -15.88 -17.45 6.50
N LEU A 298 -15.42 -18.33 5.60
CA LEU A 298 -15.57 -19.78 5.74
C LEU A 298 -14.45 -20.45 6.55
N LYS A 299 -13.50 -19.66 7.09
CA LYS A 299 -12.31 -20.15 7.81
C LYS A 299 -11.49 -21.16 6.99
N THR A 300 -11.50 -21.03 5.66
CA THR A 300 -10.73 -21.88 4.74
C THR A 300 -9.45 -21.21 4.26
N ALA A 301 -9.19 -19.96 4.66
CA ALA A 301 -7.95 -19.25 4.40
C ALA A 301 -6.72 -20.02 4.92
N LEU A 302 -5.65 -20.02 4.14
CA LEU A 302 -4.42 -20.76 4.41
C LEU A 302 -3.49 -19.95 5.32
N PRO A 303 -3.25 -20.34 6.58
CA PRO A 303 -2.39 -19.59 7.50
C PRO A 303 -0.91 -19.65 7.08
N TYR A 304 -0.07 -18.82 7.69
CA TYR A 304 1.38 -18.87 7.49
C TYR A 304 1.94 -20.25 7.85
N LYS A 305 2.81 -20.82 6.99
CA LYS A 305 3.32 -22.20 7.08
C LYS A 305 2.21 -23.28 7.10
N GLY A 306 0.98 -22.88 6.81
CA GLY A 306 -0.17 -23.77 6.73
C GLY A 306 -0.14 -24.60 5.46
N LYS A 307 -0.66 -25.81 5.57
CA LYS A 307 -0.86 -26.74 4.45
C LYS A 307 -2.34 -27.07 4.32
N LYS A 308 -2.81 -27.23 3.09
CA LYS A 308 -4.15 -27.73 2.77
C LYS A 308 -4.05 -28.85 1.76
N CYS A 309 -4.59 -30.00 2.12
CA CYS A 309 -4.66 -31.18 1.27
C CYS A 309 -6.03 -31.23 0.56
N ILE A 310 -6.01 -31.20 -0.77
CA ILE A 310 -7.20 -31.16 -1.62
C ILE A 310 -7.24 -32.47 -2.42
N PRO A 311 -8.05 -33.47 -2.03
CA PRO A 311 -8.14 -34.71 -2.77
C PRO A 311 -8.80 -34.49 -4.13
N PHE A 312 -8.37 -35.19 -5.17
CA PHE A 312 -9.01 -35.19 -6.49
C PHE A 312 -9.18 -36.62 -7.01
N CYS A 313 -10.17 -36.80 -7.89
CA CYS A 313 -10.46 -38.05 -8.57
C CYS A 313 -11.13 -37.71 -9.90
N PHE A 314 -10.53 -38.15 -11.00
CA PHE A 314 -11.02 -37.90 -12.35
C PHE A 314 -11.18 -39.22 -13.12
N GLY A 315 -12.07 -39.23 -14.10
CA GLY A 315 -12.09 -40.27 -15.12
C GLY A 315 -10.82 -40.17 -15.97
N TRP A 316 -10.14 -41.29 -16.19
CA TRP A 316 -8.90 -41.36 -16.95
C TRP A 316 -9.07 -42.25 -18.19
N ASN A 317 -8.53 -41.79 -19.31
CA ASN A 317 -8.48 -42.53 -20.58
C ASN A 317 -7.15 -42.28 -21.30
N GLU A 318 -6.92 -42.97 -22.43
CA GLU A 318 -5.67 -42.87 -23.21
C GLU A 318 -5.40 -41.48 -23.80
N ASN A 319 -6.41 -40.62 -23.87
CA ASN A 319 -6.28 -39.24 -24.33
C ASN A 319 -5.86 -38.28 -23.20
N SER A 320 -5.93 -38.70 -21.94
CA SER A 320 -5.51 -37.92 -20.78
C SER A 320 -3.98 -37.78 -20.76
N SER A 321 -3.48 -36.55 -20.60
CA SER A 321 -2.05 -36.26 -20.73
C SER A 321 -1.43 -35.64 -19.47
N VAL A 322 -2.12 -34.67 -18.86
CA VAL A 322 -1.53 -33.85 -17.79
C VAL A 322 -2.59 -33.53 -16.74
N ILE A 323 -2.19 -33.50 -15.47
CA ILE A 323 -2.95 -32.79 -14.43
C ILE A 323 -2.27 -31.45 -14.17
N LYS A 324 -2.98 -30.35 -14.41
CA LYS A 324 -2.53 -29.00 -14.09
C LYS A 324 -3.23 -28.53 -12.81
N ALA A 325 -2.49 -27.90 -11.91
CA ALA A 325 -3.08 -27.22 -10.76
C ALA A 325 -2.70 -25.74 -10.76
N THR A 326 -3.64 -24.87 -10.42
CA THR A 326 -3.40 -23.43 -10.32
C THR A 326 -3.99 -22.85 -9.03
N VAL A 327 -3.38 -21.79 -8.52
CA VAL A 327 -3.94 -20.93 -7.48
C VAL A 327 -4.21 -19.56 -8.10
N ILE A 328 -5.46 -19.12 -8.06
CA ILE A 328 -5.91 -17.89 -8.70
C ILE A 328 -6.59 -17.01 -7.66
N ARG A 329 -6.25 -15.73 -7.61
CA ARG A 329 -7.07 -14.71 -6.95
C ARG A 329 -8.05 -14.13 -7.96
N THR A 330 -9.32 -14.04 -7.59
CA THR A 330 -10.35 -13.45 -8.46
C THR A 330 -10.87 -12.13 -7.88
N SER A 331 -11.27 -11.21 -8.75
CA SER A 331 -11.90 -9.93 -8.39
C SER A 331 -13.36 -10.14 -7.94
N PHE A 332 -13.93 -9.13 -7.28
CA PHE A 332 -15.33 -9.12 -6.85
C PHE A 332 -16.32 -9.42 -7.99
N HIS A 333 -16.16 -8.76 -9.15
CA HIS A 333 -16.98 -9.01 -10.33
C HIS A 333 -16.56 -10.26 -11.14
N LYS A 334 -15.55 -11.01 -10.69
CA LYS A 334 -14.98 -12.19 -11.36
C LYS A 334 -14.49 -11.94 -12.79
N ASP A 335 -14.20 -10.69 -13.11
CA ASP A 335 -13.74 -10.21 -14.41
C ASP A 335 -12.20 -10.24 -14.55
N ARG A 336 -11.48 -10.40 -13.42
CA ARG A 336 -10.02 -10.45 -13.39
C ARG A 336 -9.56 -11.63 -12.55
N ASN A 337 -8.67 -12.41 -13.15
CA ASN A 337 -8.00 -13.54 -12.51
C ASN A 337 -6.49 -13.27 -12.48
N ILE A 338 -5.91 -13.42 -11.30
CA ILE A 338 -4.48 -13.25 -11.08
C ILE A 338 -3.93 -14.62 -10.70
N LEU A 339 -3.03 -15.15 -11.52
CA LEU A 339 -2.31 -16.37 -11.20
C LEU A 339 -1.32 -16.11 -10.06
N LEU A 340 -1.42 -16.89 -8.99
CA LEU A 340 -0.53 -16.81 -7.83
C LEU A 340 0.49 -17.96 -7.82
N SER A 341 0.12 -19.12 -8.35
CA SER A 341 0.98 -20.31 -8.42
C SER A 341 0.40 -21.31 -9.41
N GLU A 342 1.24 -22.12 -10.03
CA GLU A 342 0.83 -23.27 -10.83
C GLU A 342 1.82 -24.43 -10.70
N THR A 343 1.33 -25.64 -10.96
CA THR A 343 2.18 -26.82 -11.10
C THR A 343 1.53 -27.84 -12.03
N ILE A 344 2.34 -28.75 -12.56
CA ILE A 344 1.93 -29.74 -13.55
C ILE A 344 2.43 -31.12 -13.12
N HIS A 345 1.56 -32.11 -13.22
CA HIS A 345 1.89 -33.52 -13.11
C HIS A 345 1.63 -34.21 -14.45
N LYS A 346 2.69 -34.68 -15.10
CA LYS A 346 2.59 -35.44 -16.35
C LYS A 346 2.09 -36.84 -16.07
N LEU A 347 1.17 -37.32 -16.91
CA LEU A 347 0.64 -38.67 -16.84
C LEU A 347 1.49 -39.66 -17.64
#